data_AF-A0A8T7BW36-F1
#
_entry.id   AF-A0A8T7BW36-F1
#
_cell.length_a   1.000
_cell.length_b   1.000
_cell.length_c   1.000
_cell.angle_alpha   90.00
_cell.angle_beta   90.00
_cell.angle_gamma   90.00
#
_symmetry.space_group_name_H-M   'P 1'
#
loop_
_entity.id
_entity.type
_entity.pdbx_description
1 polymer ?
#
loop_
_entity_poly.entity_id
_entity_poly.type
_entity_poly.pdbx_seq_one_letter_code
_entity_poly.pdbx_strand_id
1 'polypeptide(L)'
;MKKSDSNATHSSIVDMADALGLSEQACKRALQLGGMQPGSNDWLRYIDQFLVTIGALLIVAGVASFFAWNWADLSYMMKFALIQAGIVGTALLAWRFGIDSPGGRAGLFASAFLIGILFAVFGQVYQTGADPYGLFVAWAALVFPLAVIGRQAALWILFQTLLILALIMYWTQVVDPPSGWWQLSQLLGPLVWLSSTLMNSTLASLVFALN
;
A
#
# COMPACT_ATOMS: atom_id res chain seq x y z
N MET A 1 -11.11 39.58 -33.21
CA MET A 1 -11.42 39.15 -31.83
C MET A 1 -11.14 37.67 -31.72
N LYS A 2 -10.07 37.29 -31.01
CA LYS A 2 -9.63 35.91 -30.83
C LYS A 2 -10.53 35.28 -29.76
N LYS A 3 -11.40 34.34 -30.14
CA LYS A 3 -12.24 33.60 -29.18
C LYS A 3 -11.29 32.73 -28.35
N SER A 4 -11.09 33.10 -27.09
CA SER A 4 -10.32 32.29 -26.15
C SER A 4 -11.24 31.16 -25.68
N ASP A 5 -10.95 29.92 -26.10
CA ASP A 5 -11.61 28.70 -25.61
C ASP A 5 -11.11 28.38 -24.19
N SER A 6 -11.32 29.31 -23.26
CA SER A 6 -11.06 29.09 -21.84
C SER A 6 -12.21 28.27 -21.27
N ASN A 7 -11.93 27.08 -20.74
CA ASN A 7 -12.88 26.28 -20.00
C ASN A 7 -13.57 27.15 -18.94
N ALA A 8 -14.91 27.09 -18.85
CA ALA A 8 -15.72 27.86 -17.92
C ALA A 8 -15.44 27.39 -16.48
N THR A 9 -14.34 27.88 -15.93
CA THR A 9 -13.80 27.53 -14.62
C THR A 9 -14.16 28.66 -13.65
N HIS A 10 -14.41 28.35 -12.38
CA HIS A 10 -14.85 29.33 -11.38
C HIS A 10 -14.00 30.61 -11.38
N SER A 11 -12.67 30.49 -11.50
CA SER A 11 -11.74 31.65 -11.59
C SER A 11 -11.99 32.51 -12.83
N SER A 12 -12.15 31.89 -14.00
CA SER A 12 -12.35 32.61 -15.27
C SER A 12 -13.65 33.43 -15.30
N ILE A 13 -14.69 33.00 -14.57
CA ILE A 13 -15.98 33.71 -14.49
C ILE A 13 -15.90 34.90 -13.54
N VAL A 14 -15.15 34.77 -12.43
CA VAL A 14 -14.92 35.87 -11.49
C VAL A 14 -14.06 36.95 -12.15
N ASP A 15 -13.00 36.57 -12.86
CA ASP A 15 -12.16 37.51 -13.61
C ASP A 15 -12.95 38.22 -14.73
N MET A 16 -13.87 37.51 -15.41
CA MET A 16 -14.78 38.12 -16.39
C MET A 16 -15.81 39.05 -15.75
N ALA A 17 -16.28 38.75 -14.54
CA ALA A 17 -17.26 39.57 -13.84
C ALA A 17 -16.66 40.90 -13.38
N ASP A 18 -15.41 40.88 -12.92
CA ASP A 18 -14.65 42.09 -12.59
C ASP A 18 -14.33 42.91 -13.85
N ALA A 19 -13.94 42.25 -14.95
CA ALA A 19 -13.66 42.91 -16.23
C ALA A 19 -14.90 43.57 -16.88
N LEU A 20 -16.11 43.06 -16.60
CA LEU A 20 -17.38 43.58 -17.11
C LEU A 20 -18.08 44.55 -16.14
N GLY A 21 -17.51 44.81 -14.96
CA GLY A 21 -18.10 45.70 -13.95
C GLY A 21 -19.45 45.22 -13.42
N LEU A 22 -19.69 43.90 -13.40
CA LEU A 22 -20.94 43.31 -12.93
C LEU A 22 -21.07 43.48 -11.42
N SER A 23 -22.26 43.88 -10.95
CA SER A 23 -22.54 43.91 -9.51
C SER A 23 -22.45 42.50 -8.91
N GLU A 24 -22.10 42.40 -7.63
CA GLU A 24 -21.94 41.11 -6.93
C GLU A 24 -23.19 40.23 -7.05
N GLN A 25 -24.38 40.84 -7.15
CA GLN A 25 -25.66 40.17 -7.39
C GLN A 25 -25.78 39.61 -8.82
N ALA A 26 -25.31 40.33 -9.83
CA ALA A 26 -25.31 39.88 -11.22
C ALA A 26 -24.32 38.72 -11.42
N CYS A 27 -23.17 38.76 -10.75
CA CYS A 27 -22.19 37.66 -10.74
C CYS A 27 -22.76 36.39 -10.07
N LYS A 28 -23.39 36.53 -8.89
CA LYS A 28 -24.09 35.41 -8.23
C LYS A 28 -25.20 34.82 -9.09
N ARG A 29 -25.94 35.64 -9.82
CA ARG A 29 -27.02 35.20 -10.72
C ARG A 29 -26.50 34.52 -11.98
N ALA A 30 -25.36 34.97 -12.53
CA ALA A 30 -24.68 34.32 -13.63
C ALA A 30 -24.12 32.94 -13.23
N LEU A 31 -23.56 32.81 -12.02
CA LEU A 31 -23.11 31.52 -11.47
C LEU A 31 -24.28 30.55 -11.22
N GLN A 32 -25.42 31.04 -10.75
CA GLN A 32 -26.65 30.25 -10.61
C GLN A 32 -27.21 29.78 -11.95
N LEU A 33 -27.25 30.65 -12.96
CA LEU A 33 -27.69 30.31 -14.32
C LEU A 33 -26.70 29.38 -15.03
N GLY A 34 -25.41 29.43 -14.67
CA GLY A 34 -24.36 28.56 -15.19
C GLY A 34 -24.30 27.16 -14.56
N GLY A 35 -25.18 26.84 -13.61
CA GLY A 35 -25.27 25.50 -12.99
C GLY A 35 -24.03 25.07 -12.19
N MET A 36 -23.13 26.01 -11.86
CA MET A 36 -21.85 25.75 -11.19
C MET A 36 -21.92 25.87 -9.66
N GLN A 37 -23.10 25.96 -9.07
CA GLN A 37 -23.27 25.76 -7.64
C GLN A 37 -23.53 24.27 -7.39
N PRO A 38 -22.74 23.56 -6.55
CA PRO A 38 -23.07 22.21 -6.15
C PRO A 38 -24.45 22.24 -5.49
N GLY A 39 -25.43 21.62 -6.14
CA GLY A 39 -26.79 21.59 -5.63
C GLY A 39 -26.85 20.78 -4.35
N SER A 40 -27.93 20.92 -3.57
CA SER A 40 -28.18 20.08 -2.38
C SER A 40 -28.05 18.58 -2.70
N ASN A 41 -28.35 18.17 -3.93
CA ASN A 41 -28.20 16.79 -4.41
C ASN A 41 -26.74 16.33 -4.55
N ASP A 42 -25.80 17.21 -4.91
CA ASP A 42 -24.37 16.86 -4.96
C ASP A 42 -23.81 16.66 -3.55
N TRP A 43 -24.20 17.52 -2.61
CA TRP A 43 -23.85 17.37 -1.20
C TRP A 43 -24.35 16.07 -0.60
N LEU A 44 -25.61 15.70 -0.86
CA LEU A 44 -26.16 14.41 -0.43
C LEU A 44 -25.39 13.25 -1.04
N ARG A 45 -25.04 13.30 -2.33
CA ARG A 45 -24.21 12.27 -2.98
C ARG A 45 -22.83 12.12 -2.34
N TYR A 46 -22.16 13.22 -1.99
CA TYR A 46 -20.87 13.16 -1.30
C TYR A 46 -21.00 12.58 0.11
N ILE A 47 -22.05 12.96 0.86
CA ILE A 47 -22.35 12.40 2.17
C ILE A 47 -22.65 10.90 2.05
N ASP A 48 -23.46 10.49 1.09
CA ASP A 48 -23.77 9.08 0.84
C ASP A 48 -22.50 8.29 0.52
N GLN A 49 -21.66 8.80 -0.40
CA GLN A 49 -20.41 8.13 -0.76
C GLN A 49 -19.43 8.06 0.42
N PHE A 50 -19.37 9.10 1.24
CA PHE A 50 -18.58 9.15 2.47
C PHE A 50 -19.09 8.14 3.50
N LEU A 51 -20.40 8.10 3.77
CA LEU A 51 -21.04 7.17 4.69
C LEU A 51 -20.87 5.71 4.24
N VAL A 52 -21.03 5.43 2.94
CA VAL A 52 -20.78 4.10 2.37
C VAL A 52 -19.31 3.71 2.55
N THR A 53 -18.38 4.62 2.29
CA THR A 53 -16.94 4.35 2.43
C THR A 53 -16.58 4.09 3.89
N ILE A 54 -17.03 4.93 4.83
CA ILE A 54 -16.78 4.73 6.26
C ILE A 54 -17.48 3.47 6.77
N GLY A 55 -18.72 3.23 6.36
CA GLY A 55 -19.45 2.01 6.73
C GLY A 55 -18.73 0.75 6.28
N ALA A 56 -18.25 0.72 5.03
CA ALA A 56 -17.43 -0.38 4.53
C ALA A 56 -16.12 -0.54 5.32
N LEU A 57 -15.42 0.56 5.63
CA LEU A 57 -14.20 0.54 6.43
C LEU A 57 -14.45 0.03 7.86
N LEU A 58 -15.54 0.44 8.49
CA LEU A 58 -15.93 -0.04 9.83
C LEU A 58 -16.29 -1.52 9.84
N ILE A 59 -16.98 -2.01 8.80
CA ILE A 59 -17.25 -3.45 8.65
C ILE A 59 -15.94 -4.21 8.51
N VAL A 60 -15.03 -3.77 7.63
CA VAL A 60 -13.71 -4.40 7.45
C VAL A 60 -12.93 -4.39 8.76
N ALA A 61 -12.91 -3.26 9.48
CA ALA A 61 -12.23 -3.12 10.77
C ALA A 61 -12.85 -4.02 11.84
N GLY A 62 -14.19 -4.13 11.90
CA GLY A 62 -14.89 -5.02 12.81
C GLY A 62 -14.58 -6.49 12.53
N VAL A 63 -14.61 -6.91 11.27
CA VAL A 63 -14.22 -8.27 10.86
C VAL A 63 -12.76 -8.56 11.21
N ALA A 64 -11.85 -7.63 10.90
CA ALA A 64 -10.44 -7.76 11.26
C ALA A 64 -10.24 -7.86 12.77
N SER A 65 -10.96 -7.04 13.56
CA SER A 65 -10.88 -7.04 15.02
C SER A 65 -11.42 -8.33 15.62
N PHE A 66 -12.52 -8.87 15.07
CA PHE A 66 -13.05 -10.16 15.48
C PHE A 66 -12.02 -11.28 15.29
N PHE A 67 -11.42 -11.36 14.10
CA PHE A 67 -10.38 -12.37 13.84
C PHE A 67 -9.12 -12.13 14.67
N ALA A 68 -8.74 -10.88 14.91
CA ALA A 68 -7.59 -10.54 15.75
C ALA A 68 -7.80 -10.97 17.22
N TRP A 69 -8.97 -10.67 17.79
CA TRP A 69 -9.33 -11.09 19.14
C TRP A 69 -9.33 -12.62 19.29
N ASN A 70 -9.91 -13.32 18.31
CA ASN A 70 -9.99 -14.79 18.34
C ASN A 70 -8.70 -15.47 17.83
N TRP A 71 -7.69 -14.72 17.39
CA TRP A 71 -6.55 -15.27 16.64
C TRP A 71 -5.78 -16.35 17.40
N ALA A 72 -5.60 -16.17 18.72
CA ALA A 72 -4.89 -17.12 19.56
C ALA A 72 -5.59 -18.49 19.59
N ASP A 73 -6.93 -18.48 19.65
CA ASP A 73 -7.76 -19.67 19.82
C ASP A 73 -8.08 -20.39 18.48
N LEU A 74 -7.84 -19.73 17.34
CA LEU A 74 -8.03 -20.36 16.03
C LEU A 74 -7.03 -21.49 15.79
N SER A 75 -7.54 -22.62 15.30
CA SER A 75 -6.71 -23.73 14.82
C SER A 75 -5.83 -23.28 13.64
N TYR A 76 -4.66 -23.90 13.50
CA TYR A 76 -3.73 -23.60 12.40
C TYR A 76 -4.39 -23.79 11.03
N MET A 77 -5.23 -24.82 10.87
CA MET A 77 -6.01 -25.05 9.66
C MET A 77 -6.92 -23.87 9.33
N MET A 78 -7.59 -23.29 10.32
CA MET A 78 -8.45 -22.12 10.10
C MET A 78 -7.64 -20.88 9.72
N LYS A 79 -6.48 -20.65 10.36
CA LYS A 79 -5.58 -19.54 10.02
C LYS A 79 -5.13 -19.62 8.56
N PHE A 80 -4.68 -20.80 8.12
CA PHE A 80 -4.29 -21.02 6.73
C PHE A 80 -5.46 -20.88 5.76
N ALA A 81 -6.61 -21.49 6.08
CA ALA A 81 -7.81 -21.41 5.25
C ALA A 81 -8.27 -19.96 5.06
N LEU A 82 -8.28 -19.15 6.12
CA LEU A 82 -8.67 -17.74 6.08
C LEU A 82 -7.74 -16.93 5.16
N ILE A 83 -6.42 -17.10 5.32
CA ILE A 83 -5.44 -16.36 4.52
C ILE A 83 -5.49 -16.81 3.05
N GLN A 84 -5.54 -18.12 2.79
CA GLN A 84 -5.63 -18.65 1.43
C GLN A 84 -6.93 -18.22 0.73
N ALA A 85 -8.07 -18.26 1.42
CA ALA A 85 -9.33 -17.74 0.90
C ALA A 85 -9.23 -16.24 0.59
N GLY A 86 -8.54 -15.46 1.43
CA GLY A 86 -8.24 -14.06 1.17
C GLY A 86 -7.38 -13.85 -0.09
N ILE A 87 -6.33 -14.65 -0.29
CA ILE A 87 -5.48 -14.59 -1.49
C ILE A 87 -6.32 -14.88 -2.73
N VAL A 88 -7.09 -15.98 -2.73
CA VAL A 88 -7.95 -16.35 -3.87
C VAL A 88 -9.01 -15.28 -4.12
N GLY A 89 -9.68 -14.79 -3.07
CA GLY A 89 -10.70 -13.76 -3.19
C GLY A 89 -10.15 -12.47 -3.78
N THR A 90 -9.01 -11.99 -3.30
CA THR A 90 -8.39 -10.76 -3.81
C THR A 90 -7.83 -10.92 -5.22
N ALA A 91 -7.32 -12.10 -5.59
CA ALA A 91 -6.90 -12.41 -6.94
C ALA A 91 -8.09 -12.49 -7.91
N LEU A 92 -9.22 -13.08 -7.49
CA LEU A 92 -10.46 -13.11 -8.26
C LEU A 92 -11.04 -11.70 -8.45
N LEU A 93 -10.97 -10.83 -7.44
CA LEU A 93 -11.34 -9.42 -7.58
C LEU A 93 -10.44 -8.71 -8.60
N ALA A 94 -9.13 -8.97 -8.56
CA ALA A 94 -8.18 -8.44 -9.53
C ALA A 94 -8.52 -8.83 -10.97
N TRP A 95 -8.85 -10.11 -11.16
CA TRP A 95 -9.28 -10.64 -12.45
C TRP A 95 -10.63 -10.07 -12.90
N ARG A 96 -11.61 -10.00 -12.00
CA ARG A 96 -13.00 -9.58 -12.30
C ARG A 96 -13.13 -8.10 -12.62
N PHE A 97 -12.38 -7.23 -11.95
CA PHE A 97 -12.36 -5.79 -12.21
C PHE A 97 -11.36 -5.40 -13.31
N GLY A 98 -10.45 -6.30 -13.66
CA GLY A 98 -9.37 -6.05 -14.61
C GLY A 98 -8.18 -5.37 -13.94
N ILE A 99 -6.98 -5.80 -14.31
CA ILE A 99 -5.70 -5.42 -13.68
C ILE A 99 -5.39 -3.93 -13.82
N ASP A 100 -5.93 -3.26 -14.84
CA ASP A 100 -5.72 -1.82 -15.05
C ASP A 100 -6.68 -0.93 -14.25
N SER A 101 -7.76 -1.49 -13.68
CA SER A 101 -8.71 -0.73 -12.86
C SER A 101 -8.15 -0.46 -11.45
N PRO A 102 -8.57 0.63 -10.77
CA PRO A 102 -8.17 0.88 -9.38
C PRO A 102 -8.49 -0.29 -8.44
N GLY A 103 -9.66 -0.91 -8.60
CA GLY A 103 -10.08 -2.07 -7.80
C GLY A 103 -9.23 -3.31 -8.10
N GLY A 104 -8.87 -3.54 -9.36
CA GLY A 104 -8.06 -4.69 -9.73
C GLY A 104 -6.59 -4.56 -9.29
N ARG A 105 -6.03 -3.35 -9.38
CA ARG A 105 -4.72 -3.00 -8.82
C ARG A 105 -4.66 -3.23 -7.31
N ALA A 106 -5.69 -2.78 -6.59
CA ALA A 106 -5.82 -3.00 -5.15
C ALA A 106 -5.93 -4.49 -4.81
N GLY A 107 -6.74 -5.26 -5.55
CA GLY A 107 -6.88 -6.71 -5.38
C GLY A 107 -5.56 -7.46 -5.61
N LEU A 108 -4.82 -7.11 -6.65
CA LEU A 108 -3.53 -7.73 -6.95
C LEU A 108 -2.47 -7.41 -5.89
N PHE A 109 -2.44 -6.16 -5.40
CA PHE A 109 -1.58 -5.78 -4.28
C PHE A 109 -1.94 -6.52 -3.00
N ALA A 110 -3.24 -6.62 -2.67
CA ALA A 110 -3.71 -7.36 -1.51
C ALA A 110 -3.34 -8.84 -1.59
N SER A 111 -3.46 -9.45 -2.78
CA SER A 111 -3.02 -10.83 -3.01
C SER A 111 -1.52 -11.01 -2.69
N ALA A 112 -0.68 -10.13 -3.25
CA ALA A 112 0.76 -10.13 -3.02
C ALA A 112 1.12 -9.94 -1.54
N PHE A 113 0.38 -9.07 -0.84
CA PHE A 113 0.58 -8.84 0.59
C PHE A 113 0.16 -10.03 1.46
N LEU A 114 -0.98 -10.65 1.15
CA LEU A 114 -1.49 -11.81 1.88
C LEU A 114 -0.59 -13.05 1.74
N ILE A 115 0.15 -13.20 0.64
CA ILE A 115 1.21 -14.22 0.51
C ILE A 115 2.26 -14.04 1.61
N GLY A 116 2.62 -12.81 1.98
CA GLY A 116 3.53 -12.54 3.10
C GLY A 116 2.95 -12.93 4.45
N ILE A 117 1.66 -12.61 4.68
CA ILE A 117 0.96 -13.04 5.89
C ILE A 117 0.93 -14.58 5.98
N LEU A 118 0.73 -15.27 4.86
CA LEU A 118 0.77 -16.73 4.79
C LEU A 118 2.11 -17.27 5.28
N PHE A 119 3.23 -16.70 4.81
CA PHE A 119 4.56 -17.09 5.27
C PHE A 119 4.83 -16.73 6.74
N ALA A 120 4.33 -15.59 7.22
CA ALA A 120 4.43 -15.23 8.63
C ALA A 120 3.71 -16.26 9.53
N VAL A 121 2.48 -16.66 9.15
CA VAL A 121 1.74 -17.70 9.87
C VAL A 121 2.41 -19.07 9.73
N PHE A 122 2.97 -19.38 8.57
CA PHE A 122 3.76 -20.58 8.37
C PHE A 122 4.94 -20.67 9.34
N GLY A 123 5.72 -19.59 9.47
CA GLY A 123 6.82 -19.51 10.44
C GLY A 123 6.36 -19.63 11.89
N GLN A 124 5.21 -19.05 12.24
CA GLN A 124 4.62 -19.15 13.58
C GLN A 124 4.18 -20.58 13.93
N VAL A 125 3.44 -21.23 13.03
CA VAL A 125 2.83 -22.54 13.26
C VAL A 125 3.87 -23.65 13.25
N TYR A 126 4.76 -23.64 12.27
CA TYR A 126 5.64 -24.78 12.03
C TYR A 126 7.01 -24.63 12.66
N GLN A 127 7.34 -23.47 13.26
CA GLN A 127 8.63 -23.18 13.92
C GLN A 127 9.80 -23.93 13.27
N THR A 128 9.88 -23.88 11.94
CA THR A 128 10.59 -24.88 11.12
C THR A 128 12.10 -24.84 11.28
N GLY A 129 12.62 -24.00 12.17
CA GLY A 129 14.02 -23.58 12.18
C GLY A 129 14.44 -22.90 10.86
N ALA A 130 13.49 -22.64 9.94
CA ALA A 130 13.79 -21.96 8.70
C ALA A 130 14.17 -20.52 9.00
N ASP A 131 15.28 -20.11 8.40
CA ASP A 131 15.78 -18.76 8.47
C ASP A 131 14.72 -17.78 7.94
N PRO A 132 14.44 -16.69 8.67
CA PRO A 132 13.52 -15.66 8.19
C PRO A 132 13.91 -15.12 6.81
N TYR A 133 15.20 -15.05 6.45
CA TYR A 133 15.62 -14.55 5.14
C TYR A 133 15.02 -15.37 3.99
N GLY A 134 15.00 -16.70 4.09
CA GLY A 134 14.46 -17.59 3.07
C GLY A 134 12.98 -17.40 2.83
N LEU A 135 12.19 -17.10 3.88
CA LEU A 135 10.77 -16.75 3.73
C LEU A 135 10.58 -15.42 2.98
N PHE A 136 11.41 -14.42 3.24
CA PHE A 136 11.38 -13.16 2.48
C PHE A 136 11.81 -13.34 1.03
N VAL A 137 12.80 -14.20 0.75
CA VAL A 137 13.20 -14.55 -0.63
C VAL A 137 12.07 -15.27 -1.36
N ALA A 138 11.45 -16.28 -0.73
CA ALA A 138 10.31 -16.99 -1.30
C ALA A 138 9.14 -16.05 -1.58
N TRP A 139 8.88 -15.11 -0.68
CA TRP A 139 7.87 -14.07 -0.89
C TRP A 139 8.22 -13.15 -2.06
N ALA A 140 9.46 -12.65 -2.13
CA ALA A 140 9.90 -11.83 -3.25
C ALA A 140 9.77 -12.57 -4.59
N ALA A 141 10.15 -13.85 -4.63
CA ALA A 141 10.03 -14.69 -5.82
C ALA A 141 8.58 -14.84 -6.30
N LEU A 142 7.63 -14.98 -5.37
CA LEU A 142 6.20 -15.03 -5.70
C LEU A 142 5.63 -13.66 -6.10
N VAL A 143 6.12 -12.56 -5.50
CA VAL A 143 5.65 -11.21 -5.84
C VAL A 143 6.20 -10.73 -7.18
N PHE A 144 7.38 -11.20 -7.61
CA PHE A 144 7.99 -10.80 -8.87
C PHE A 144 7.07 -10.95 -10.10
N PRO A 145 6.47 -12.12 -10.41
CA PRO A 145 5.55 -12.24 -11.54
C PRO A 145 4.32 -11.35 -11.38
N LEU A 146 3.81 -11.15 -10.16
CA LEU A 146 2.69 -10.25 -9.90
C LEU A 146 3.07 -8.79 -10.18
N ALA A 147 4.29 -8.37 -9.85
CA ALA A 147 4.79 -7.03 -10.15
C ALA A 147 4.91 -6.77 -11.65
N VAL A 148 5.39 -7.77 -12.40
CA VAL A 148 5.47 -7.72 -13.87
C VAL A 148 4.07 -7.63 -14.49
N ILE A 149 3.13 -8.48 -14.05
CA ILE A 149 1.74 -8.51 -14.56
C ILE A 149 0.98 -7.23 -14.18
N GLY A 150 1.12 -6.78 -12.93
CA GLY A 150 0.37 -5.66 -12.37
C GLY A 150 0.82 -4.29 -12.85
N ARG A 151 2.08 -4.17 -13.30
CA ARG A 151 2.69 -2.92 -13.82
C ARG A 151 2.45 -1.70 -12.93
N GLN A 152 2.35 -1.89 -11.61
CA GLN A 152 2.07 -0.84 -10.65
C GLN A 152 3.26 -0.60 -9.72
N ALA A 153 3.53 0.68 -9.44
CA ALA A 153 4.65 1.09 -8.58
C ALA A 153 4.59 0.44 -7.19
N ALA A 154 3.39 0.26 -6.62
CA ALA A 154 3.21 -0.35 -5.31
C ALA A 154 3.76 -1.79 -5.22
N LEU A 155 3.58 -2.61 -6.27
CA LEU A 155 4.12 -3.97 -6.29
C LEU A 155 5.64 -3.99 -6.47
N TRP A 156 6.18 -3.07 -7.26
CA TRP A 156 7.63 -2.91 -7.40
C TRP A 156 8.29 -2.44 -6.09
N ILE A 157 7.66 -1.50 -5.39
CA ILE A 157 8.11 -1.04 -4.07
C ILE A 157 8.07 -2.20 -3.08
N LEU A 158 6.98 -2.98 -3.06
CA LEU A 158 6.88 -4.17 -2.21
C LEU A 158 8.01 -5.16 -2.54
N PHE A 159 8.17 -5.52 -3.82
CA PHE A 159 9.24 -6.42 -4.27
C PHE A 159 10.64 -5.96 -3.84
N GLN A 160 10.97 -4.67 -4.07
CA GLN A 160 12.27 -4.12 -3.69
C GLN A 160 12.46 -4.11 -2.17
N THR A 161 11.40 -3.81 -1.41
CA THR A 161 11.42 -3.88 0.06
C THR A 161 11.73 -5.30 0.52
N LEU A 162 11.11 -6.31 -0.09
CA LEU A 162 11.35 -7.71 0.24
C LEU A 162 12.79 -8.12 -0.07
N LEU A 163 13.37 -7.67 -1.20
CA LEU A 163 14.77 -7.94 -1.52
C LEU A 163 15.73 -7.30 -0.52
N ILE A 164 15.49 -6.04 -0.15
CA ILE A 164 16.31 -5.33 0.83
C ILE A 164 16.21 -6.02 2.19
N LEU A 165 15.00 -6.36 2.64
CA LEU A 165 14.80 -7.09 3.90
C LEU A 165 15.46 -8.48 3.87
N ALA A 166 15.30 -9.23 2.78
CA ALA A 166 15.96 -10.51 2.60
C ALA A 166 17.48 -10.39 2.68
N LEU A 167 18.07 -9.35 2.07
CA LEU A 167 19.51 -9.11 2.10
C LEU A 167 19.99 -8.75 3.51
N ILE A 168 19.29 -7.86 4.21
CA ILE A 168 19.60 -7.49 5.59
C ILE A 168 19.50 -8.71 6.51
N MET A 169 18.45 -9.52 6.35
CA MET A 169 18.25 -10.74 7.13
C MET A 169 19.31 -11.79 6.82
N TYR A 170 19.65 -12.00 5.55
CA TYR A 170 20.72 -12.90 5.14
C TYR A 170 22.05 -12.48 5.79
N TRP A 171 22.38 -11.19 5.75
CA TRP A 171 23.62 -10.72 6.37
C TRP A 171 23.64 -10.99 7.88
N THR A 172 22.56 -10.62 8.58
CA THR A 172 22.45 -10.73 10.04
C THR A 172 22.26 -12.17 10.55
N GLN A 173 21.92 -13.12 9.67
CA GLN A 173 21.71 -14.52 10.07
C GLN A 173 22.85 -15.44 9.61
N VAL A 174 23.46 -15.15 8.45
CA VAL A 174 24.45 -16.03 7.80
C VAL A 174 25.85 -15.44 7.80
N VAL A 175 25.99 -14.14 7.50
CA VAL A 175 27.31 -13.52 7.26
C VAL A 175 27.96 -13.03 8.56
N ASP A 176 27.24 -12.19 9.31
CA ASP A 176 27.75 -11.57 10.54
C ASP A 176 26.64 -11.52 11.59
N PRO A 177 26.35 -12.65 12.27
CA PRO A 177 25.33 -12.69 13.29
C PRO A 177 25.71 -11.80 14.47
N PRO A 178 24.83 -10.86 14.88
CA PRO A 178 25.15 -9.90 15.92
C PRO A 178 25.46 -10.61 17.23
N SER A 179 26.62 -10.30 17.82
CA SER A 179 27.07 -10.83 19.10
C SER A 179 27.11 -9.75 20.20
N GLY A 180 26.89 -10.14 21.45
CA GLY A 180 26.89 -9.24 22.60
C GLY A 180 25.68 -8.32 22.70
N TRP A 181 25.85 -7.11 23.25
CA TRP A 181 24.77 -6.13 23.48
C TRP A 181 24.11 -5.59 22.19
N TRP A 182 24.75 -5.82 21.04
CA TRP A 182 24.22 -5.51 19.72
C TRP A 182 23.07 -6.43 19.28
N GLN A 183 22.73 -7.46 20.05
CA GLN A 183 21.50 -8.25 19.85
C GLN A 183 20.23 -7.38 19.88
N LEU A 184 20.26 -6.23 20.57
CA LEU A 184 19.17 -5.24 20.56
C LEU A 184 18.92 -4.62 19.17
N SER A 185 19.86 -4.71 18.24
CA SER A 185 19.63 -4.30 16.84
C SER A 185 18.57 -5.17 16.14
N GLN A 186 18.38 -6.42 16.58
CA GLN A 186 17.28 -7.26 16.11
C GLN A 186 15.91 -6.72 16.55
N LEU A 187 15.85 -5.95 17.64
CA LEU A 187 14.65 -5.27 18.16
C LEU A 187 14.45 -3.87 17.55
N LEU A 188 15.52 -3.12 17.32
CA LEU A 188 15.48 -1.76 16.73
C LEU A 188 15.32 -1.77 15.20
N GLY A 189 15.56 -2.92 14.57
CA GLY A 189 15.16 -3.22 13.20
C GLY A 189 16.20 -2.90 12.12
N PRO A 190 15.84 -3.18 10.85
CA PRO A 190 16.73 -3.08 9.68
C PRO A 190 17.37 -1.70 9.46
N LEU A 191 16.74 -0.63 9.95
CA LEU A 191 17.15 0.76 9.73
C LEU A 191 18.33 1.20 10.61
N VAL A 192 18.40 0.72 11.86
CA VAL A 192 19.56 0.95 12.74
C VAL A 192 20.78 0.16 12.25
N TRP A 193 20.54 -0.91 11.49
CA TRP A 193 21.60 -1.73 10.92
C TRP A 193 22.17 -1.16 9.61
N LEU A 194 21.37 -0.41 8.84
CA LEU A 194 21.87 0.35 7.68
C LEU A 194 22.88 1.43 8.07
N SER A 195 22.70 2.09 9.21
CA SER A 195 23.68 3.08 9.69
C SER A 195 24.96 2.42 10.21
N SER A 196 24.86 1.28 10.90
CA SER A 196 26.03 0.56 11.40
C SER A 196 26.84 -0.11 10.28
N THR A 197 26.19 -0.63 9.24
CA THR A 197 26.88 -1.20 8.07
C THR A 197 27.61 -0.18 7.24
N LEU A 198 27.02 1.00 7.00
CA LEU A 198 27.72 2.11 6.35
C LEU A 198 28.96 2.55 7.13
N MET A 199 28.98 2.34 8.46
CA MET A 199 30.10 2.64 9.34
C MET A 199 31.02 1.43 9.60
N ASN A 200 30.75 0.25 9.02
CA ASN A 200 31.51 -0.96 9.28
C ASN A 200 32.77 -1.03 8.39
N SER A 201 33.94 -1.13 9.02
CA SER A 201 35.24 -1.14 8.33
C SER A 201 35.44 -2.36 7.42
N THR A 202 34.74 -3.46 7.66
CA THR A 202 34.79 -4.69 6.84
C THR A 202 34.09 -4.53 5.49
N LEU A 203 33.03 -3.70 5.42
CA LEU A 203 32.37 -3.36 4.16
C LEU A 203 33.19 -2.33 3.39
N ALA A 204 33.80 -1.37 4.09
CA ALA A 204 34.73 -0.43 3.47
C ALA A 204 35.89 -1.17 2.78
N SER A 205 36.50 -2.16 3.45
CA SER A 205 37.62 -2.91 2.87
C SER A 205 37.21 -3.78 1.67
N LEU A 206 36.01 -4.37 1.66
CA LEU A 206 35.51 -5.14 0.51
C LEU A 206 35.15 -4.24 -0.69
N VAL A 207 34.58 -3.06 -0.46
CA VAL A 207 34.31 -2.08 -1.51
C VAL A 207 35.62 -1.53 -2.09
N PHE A 208 36.63 -1.28 -1.24
CA PHE A 208 37.97 -0.88 -1.68
C PHE A 208 38.74 -2.00 -2.38
N ALA A 209 38.47 -3.28 -2.09
CA ALA A 209 39.13 -4.41 -2.74
C ALA A 209 38.50 -4.78 -4.11
N LEU A 210 37.26 -4.37 -4.35
CA LEU A 210 36.51 -4.61 -5.59
C LEU A 210 36.57 -3.44 -6.59
N ASN A 211 37.23 -2.34 -6.25
CA ASN A 211 37.44 -1.16 -7.09
C ASN A 211 38.93 -0.95 -7.34
#